data_AF-A0A346PK81-F1
#
_entry.id   AF-A0A346PK81-F1
#
_cell.length_a   1.000
_cell.length_b   1.000
_cell.length_c   1.000
_cell.angle_alpha   90.00
_cell.angle_beta   90.00
_cell.angle_gamma   90.00
#
_symmetry.space_group_name_H-M   'P 1'
#
loop_
_entity.id
_entity.type
_entity.pdbx_description
1 polymer ?
#
loop_
_entity_poly.entity_id
_entity_poly.type
_entity_poly.pdbx_seq_one_letter_code
_entity_poly.pdbx_strand_id
1 'polypeptide(L)'
;MASESDSETTPSFLSSLPDSPITDDIVKKIGESDHPKIHGAMGFPGSTPGAIEAFLLNMEEVTHLLVFDSAEQRWRVYESFDNTDMAHQEMIDHATEIVNDWFAESLADRIATAEEVDSGS
;
A
#
# COMPACT_ATOMS: atom_id res chain seq x y z
N MET A 1 -7.34 -36.97 3.13
CA MET A 1 -6.82 -35.76 3.78
C MET A 1 -7.73 -34.63 3.37
N ALA A 2 -8.37 -33.98 4.34
CA ALA A 2 -9.34 -32.93 4.10
C ALA A 2 -8.65 -31.64 3.65
N SER A 3 -9.35 -30.93 2.78
CA SER A 3 -8.98 -29.69 2.10
C SER A 3 -8.68 -28.55 3.05
N GLU A 4 -7.65 -27.75 2.75
CA GLU A 4 -7.67 -26.33 3.05
C GLU A 4 -7.32 -25.62 1.76
N SER A 5 -8.35 -25.01 1.19
CA SER A 5 -8.23 -24.06 0.10
C SER A 5 -7.20 -23.02 0.51
N ASP A 6 -6.18 -22.83 -0.33
CA ASP A 6 -5.31 -21.66 -0.35
C ASP A 6 -6.20 -20.45 -0.71
N SER A 7 -7.07 -20.07 0.22
CA SER A 7 -7.72 -18.77 0.20
C SER A 7 -6.58 -17.79 0.38
N GLU A 8 -6.18 -17.12 -0.71
CA GLU A 8 -5.34 -15.92 -0.74
C GLU A 8 -5.42 -15.20 0.60
N THR A 9 -4.48 -15.51 1.50
CA THR A 9 -4.56 -15.04 2.87
C THR A 9 -4.16 -13.58 2.82
N THR A 10 -5.16 -12.71 2.70
CA THR A 10 -5.05 -11.28 2.94
C THR A 10 -4.15 -11.11 4.17
N PRO A 11 -2.96 -10.50 4.03
CA PRO A 11 -2.01 -10.51 5.12
C PRO A 11 -2.65 -9.99 6.40
N SER A 12 -2.53 -10.75 7.50
CA SER A 12 -3.27 -10.45 8.75
C SER A 12 -3.01 -9.04 9.31
N PHE A 13 -1.91 -8.41 8.94
CA PHE A 13 -1.60 -7.03 9.31
C PHE A 13 -2.49 -6.00 8.62
N LEU A 14 -3.09 -6.30 7.46
CA LEU A 14 -4.06 -5.44 6.79
C LEU A 14 -5.28 -5.18 7.67
N SER A 15 -5.72 -6.18 8.44
CA SER A 15 -6.84 -6.03 9.37
C SER A 15 -6.53 -5.10 10.56
N SER A 16 -5.26 -4.75 10.77
CA SER A 16 -4.85 -3.79 11.80
C SER A 16 -4.80 -2.36 11.28
N LEU A 17 -4.90 -2.16 9.96
CA LEU A 17 -4.95 -0.83 9.37
C LEU A 17 -6.37 -0.27 9.44
N PRO A 18 -6.51 1.06 9.60
CA PRO A 18 -7.82 1.69 9.61
C PRO A 18 -8.43 1.70 8.20
N ASP A 19 -9.76 1.72 8.12
CA ASP A 19 -10.53 1.83 6.87
C ASP A 19 -10.48 3.26 6.24
N SER A 20 -9.39 3.99 6.51
CA SER A 20 -9.14 5.34 6.02
C SER A 20 -7.66 5.52 5.67
N PRO A 21 -7.30 6.48 4.80
CA PRO A 21 -5.92 6.89 4.61
C PRO A 21 -5.27 7.25 5.95
N ILE A 22 -3.99 6.93 6.08
CA ILE A 22 -3.23 7.13 7.32
C ILE A 22 -2.35 8.36 7.21
N THR A 23 -1.79 8.83 8.31
CA THR A 23 -0.81 9.93 8.30
C THR A 23 0.61 9.38 8.32
N ASP A 24 1.58 10.23 7.99
CA ASP A 24 3.01 9.90 8.12
C ASP A 24 3.37 9.41 9.54
N ASP A 25 2.79 10.01 10.58
CA ASP A 25 2.97 9.57 11.96
C ASP A 25 2.52 8.13 12.21
N ILE A 26 1.46 7.67 11.53
CA ILE A 26 0.97 6.30 11.67
C ILE A 26 1.91 5.34 10.94
N VAL A 27 2.35 5.68 9.73
CA VAL A 27 3.33 4.87 8.98
C VAL A 27 4.61 4.73 9.78
N LYS A 28 5.09 5.82 10.35
CA LYS A 28 6.27 5.82 11.22
C LYS A 28 6.09 4.89 12.42
N LYS A 29 4.93 4.93 13.10
CA LYS A 29 4.64 4.01 14.21
C LYS A 29 4.61 2.53 13.79
N ILE A 30 4.19 2.23 12.57
CA ILE A 30 4.23 0.86 12.04
C ILE A 30 5.70 0.44 11.86
N GLY A 31 6.52 1.28 11.24
CA GLY A 31 7.94 1.00 11.02
C GLY A 31 8.77 0.93 12.30
N GLU A 32 8.40 1.68 13.33
CA GLU A 32 9.01 1.67 14.66
C GLU A 32 8.38 0.65 15.63
N SER A 33 7.48 -0.21 15.15
CA SER A 33 6.83 -1.21 15.99
C SER A 33 7.82 -2.29 16.43
N ASP A 34 7.61 -2.84 17.64
CA ASP A 34 8.41 -3.97 18.16
C ASP A 34 8.07 -5.32 17.48
N HIS A 35 7.45 -5.29 16.30
CA HIS A 35 7.08 -6.51 15.60
C HIS A 35 8.33 -7.18 15.00
N PRO A 36 8.63 -8.45 15.33
CA PRO A 36 9.93 -9.07 15.02
C PRO A 36 10.22 -9.18 13.53
N LYS A 37 9.18 -9.14 12.69
CA LYS A 37 9.28 -9.25 11.22
C LYS A 37 9.20 -7.92 10.49
N ILE A 38 8.92 -6.80 11.17
CA ILE A 38 8.84 -5.48 10.53
C ILE A 38 10.20 -4.81 10.72
N HIS A 39 10.86 -4.51 9.61
CA HIS A 39 12.14 -3.79 9.61
C HIS A 39 11.97 -2.30 9.37
N GLY A 40 10.83 -1.88 8.85
CA GLY A 40 10.49 -0.48 8.67
C GLY A 40 9.24 -0.29 7.84
N ALA A 41 8.75 0.94 7.81
CA ALA A 41 7.69 1.36 6.91
C ALA A 41 7.96 2.78 6.43
N MET A 42 7.55 3.09 5.21
CA MET A 42 7.76 4.40 4.59
C MET A 42 6.51 4.81 3.82
N GLY A 43 5.97 5.98 4.12
CA GLY A 43 4.81 6.54 3.42
C GLY A 43 5.25 7.20 2.12
N PHE A 44 4.48 7.03 1.06
CA PHE A 44 4.66 7.81 -0.15
C PHE A 44 3.73 9.03 -0.10
N PRO A 45 4.24 10.23 -0.45
CA PRO A 45 3.39 11.41 -0.52
C PRO A 45 2.33 11.19 -1.60
N GLY A 46 1.08 11.09 -1.16
CA GLY A 46 -0.04 10.86 -2.05
C GLY A 46 -0.54 12.11 -2.76
N SER A 47 -1.68 11.95 -3.44
CA SER A 47 -2.36 13.07 -4.10
C SER A 47 -3.00 14.03 -3.10
N THR A 48 -3.31 13.53 -1.90
CA THR A 48 -3.94 14.30 -0.82
C THR A 48 -2.90 14.76 0.20
N PRO A 49 -2.69 16.09 0.38
CA PRO A 49 -1.73 16.60 1.36
C PRO A 49 -2.03 16.12 2.78
N GLY A 50 -1.04 15.54 3.45
CA GLY A 50 -1.16 15.05 4.83
C GLY A 50 -1.83 13.69 4.98
N ALA A 51 -2.29 13.07 3.89
CA ALA A 51 -2.77 11.70 3.87
C ALA A 51 -1.83 10.82 3.04
N ILE A 52 -1.53 9.65 3.58
CA ILE A 52 -0.77 8.60 2.94
C ILE A 52 -1.79 7.61 2.39
N GLU A 53 -1.83 7.54 1.07
CA GLU A 53 -2.68 6.62 0.28
C GLU A 53 -1.89 5.40 -0.18
N ALA A 54 -0.55 5.46 -0.11
CA ALA A 54 0.32 4.34 -0.40
C ALA A 54 1.53 4.33 0.53
N PHE A 55 1.94 3.16 1.04
CA PHE A 55 3.15 3.03 1.84
C PHE A 55 3.84 1.69 1.61
N LEU A 56 5.15 1.70 1.80
CA LEU A 56 5.99 0.52 1.80
C LEU A 56 6.06 -0.05 3.22
N LEU A 57 5.91 -1.36 3.33
CA LEU A 57 6.16 -2.13 4.54
C LEU A 57 7.32 -3.10 4.27
N ASN A 58 8.47 -2.82 4.88
CA ASN A 58 9.65 -3.66 4.78
C ASN A 58 9.59 -4.77 5.84
N MET A 59 9.52 -6.02 5.40
CA MET A 59 9.58 -7.20 6.28
C MET A 59 10.88 -7.98 6.05
N GLU A 60 11.07 -9.08 6.79
CA GLU A 60 12.33 -9.86 6.83
C GLU A 60 12.86 -10.32 5.47
N GLU A 61 11.99 -10.82 4.59
CA GLU A 61 12.38 -11.37 3.28
C GLU A 61 11.59 -10.74 2.12
N VAL A 62 10.55 -9.97 2.45
CA VAL A 62 9.60 -9.43 1.49
C VAL A 62 9.27 -8.00 1.84
N THR A 63 9.14 -7.18 0.81
CA THR A 63 8.60 -5.84 0.92
C THR A 63 7.21 -5.83 0.31
N HIS A 64 6.24 -5.34 1.08
CA HIS A 64 4.86 -5.16 0.63
C HIS A 64 4.61 -3.70 0.30
N LEU A 65 4.01 -3.44 -0.86
CA LEU A 65 3.46 -2.13 -1.21
C LEU A 65 1.98 -2.14 -0.95
N LEU A 66 1.55 -1.25 -0.07
CA LEU A 66 0.16 -1.12 0.35
C LEU A 66 -0.44 0.14 -0.25
N VAL A 67 -1.65 0.00 -0.80
CA VAL A 67 -2.42 1.12 -1.33
C VAL A 67 -3.80 1.13 -0.70
N PHE A 68 -4.32 2.34 -0.49
CA PHE A 68 -5.68 2.54 -0.02
C PHE A 68 -6.63 2.59 -1.21
N ASP A 69 -7.51 1.59 -1.29
CA ASP A 69 -8.58 1.55 -2.28
C ASP A 69 -9.74 2.43 -1.79
N SER A 70 -9.89 3.60 -2.40
CA SER A 70 -10.95 4.54 -2.02
C SER A 70 -12.36 4.06 -2.39
N ALA A 71 -12.51 3.19 -3.40
CA ALA A 71 -13.81 2.66 -3.81
C ALA A 71 -14.31 1.61 -2.81
N GLU A 72 -13.39 0.80 -2.29
CA GLU A 72 -13.70 -0.25 -1.30
C GLU A 72 -13.43 0.18 0.15
N GLN A 73 -12.94 1.40 0.36
CA GLN A 73 -12.56 2.00 1.65
C GLN A 73 -11.65 1.09 2.49
N ARG A 74 -10.69 0.42 1.85
CA ARG A 74 -9.82 -0.56 2.53
C ARG A 74 -8.40 -0.54 2.00
N TRP A 75 -7.47 -0.95 2.85
CA TRP A 75 -6.09 -1.20 2.45
C TRP A 75 -5.96 -2.54 1.75
N ARG A 76 -5.17 -2.56 0.67
CA ARG A 76 -4.83 -3.79 -0.05
C ARG A 76 -3.33 -3.82 -0.35
N VAL A 77 -2.77 -5.03 -0.44
CA VAL A 77 -1.45 -5.20 -1.03
C VAL A 77 -1.59 -4.98 -2.53
N TYR A 78 -0.85 -4.01 -3.05
CA TYR A 78 -0.77 -3.74 -4.47
C TYR A 78 0.25 -4.65 -5.14
N GLU A 79 1.45 -4.70 -4.59
CA GLU A 79 2.58 -5.48 -5.10
C GLU A 79 3.42 -5.99 -3.94
N SER A 80 4.14 -7.09 -4.14
CA SER A 80 5.10 -7.62 -3.17
C SER A 80 6.33 -8.16 -3.89
N PHE A 81 7.50 -7.87 -3.37
CA PHE A 81 8.76 -8.30 -3.98
C PHE A 81 9.77 -8.73 -2.92
N ASP A 82 10.67 -9.64 -3.31
CA ASP A 82 11.77 -10.11 -2.47
C ASP A 82 12.75 -8.96 -2.22
N ASN A 83 13.18 -8.78 -0.98
CA ASN A 83 14.09 -7.70 -0.59
C ASN A 83 15.47 -8.20 -0.12
N THR A 84 15.72 -9.51 -0.18
CA THR A 84 16.90 -10.13 0.43
C THR A 84 18.20 -9.80 -0.31
N ASP A 85 18.12 -9.68 -1.64
CA ASP A 85 19.25 -9.35 -2.51
C ASP A 85 19.29 -7.86 -2.91
N MET A 86 18.38 -7.02 -2.37
CA MET A 86 18.28 -5.61 -2.73
C MET A 86 18.92 -4.70 -1.69
N ALA A 87 19.67 -3.69 -2.13
CA ALA A 87 20.12 -2.64 -1.23
C ALA A 87 18.92 -1.81 -0.76
N HIS A 88 18.99 -1.25 0.45
CA HIS A 88 17.89 -0.46 1.03
C HIS A 88 17.42 0.69 0.11
N GLN A 89 18.36 1.40 -0.53
CA GLN A 89 18.01 2.48 -1.46
C GLN A 89 17.36 1.94 -2.73
N GLU A 90 17.87 0.84 -3.28
CA GLU A 90 17.32 0.19 -4.48
C GLU A 90 15.89 -0.30 -4.25
N MET A 91 15.62 -0.87 -3.06
CA MET A 91 14.28 -1.26 -2.64
C MET A 91 13.32 -0.05 -2.59
N ILE A 92 13.77 1.08 -2.04
CA ILE A 92 12.96 2.32 -1.99
C ILE A 92 12.71 2.86 -3.39
N ASP A 93 13.73 2.90 -4.24
CA ASP A 93 13.63 3.41 -5.61
C ASP A 93 12.63 2.55 -6.40
N HIS A 94 12.75 1.22 -6.33
CA HIS A 94 11.84 0.28 -6.98
C HIS A 94 10.39 0.44 -6.49
N ALA A 95 10.20 0.54 -5.18
CA ALA A 95 8.90 0.77 -4.58
C ALA A 95 8.27 2.10 -5.02
N THR A 96 9.10 3.15 -5.13
CA THR A 96 8.67 4.47 -5.57
C THR A 96 8.19 4.44 -7.01
N GLU A 97 8.88 3.72 -7.90
CA GLU A 97 8.46 3.55 -9.30
C GLU A 97 7.07 2.88 -9.38
N ILE A 98 6.89 1.76 -8.68
CA ILE A 98 5.61 1.02 -8.67
C ILE A 98 4.47 1.88 -8.13
N VAL A 99 4.70 2.61 -7.03
CA VAL A 99 3.68 3.46 -6.42
C VAL A 99 3.34 4.66 -7.30
N ASN A 100 4.32 5.25 -7.99
CA ASN A 100 4.06 6.34 -8.92
C ASN A 100 3.21 5.89 -10.11
N ASP A 101 3.47 4.70 -10.64
CA ASP A 101 2.65 4.11 -11.71
C ASP A 101 1.20 3.92 -11.23
N TRP A 102 1.02 3.36 -10.02
CA TRP A 102 -0.31 3.23 -9.42
C TRP A 102 -1.01 4.58 -9.22
N PHE A 103 -0.30 5.61 -8.74
CA PHE A 103 -0.89 6.95 -8.58
C PHE A 103 -1.35 7.52 -9.93
N ALA A 104 -0.58 7.33 -11.00
CA ALA A 104 -0.96 7.77 -12.33
C ALA A 104 -2.22 7.05 -12.84
N GLU A 105 -2.32 5.74 -12.64
CA GLU A 105 -3.50 4.94 -12.99
C GLU A 105 -4.73 5.31 -12.14
N SER A 106 -4.56 5.42 -10.82
CA SER A 106 -5.64 5.79 -9.90
C SER A 106 -6.17 7.20 -10.17
N LEU A 107 -5.29 8.15 -10.52
CA LEU A 107 -5.70 9.50 -10.89
C LEU A 107 -6.47 9.52 -12.22
N ALA A 108 -6.04 8.73 -13.21
CA ALA A 108 -6.75 8.60 -14.48
C ALA A 108 -8.16 8.01 -14.28
N ASP A 109 -8.29 6.97 -13.47
CA ASP A 109 -9.57 6.32 -13.17
C ASP A 109 -10.55 7.27 -12.45
N ARG A 110 -10.03 8.06 -11.50
CA ARG A 110 -10.81 9.10 -10.79
C ARG A 110 -11.30 10.21 -11.73
N ILE A 111 -10.49 10.62 -12.71
CA ILE A 111 -10.89 11.61 -13.70
C ILE A 111 -11.96 11.05 -14.62
N ALA A 112 -11.76 9.83 -15.15
CA ALA A 112 -12.73 9.17 -16.01
C ALA A 112 -14.09 8.99 -15.31
N THR A 113 -14.08 8.56 -14.05
CA THR A 113 -15.31 8.39 -13.24
C THR A 113 -16.00 9.74 -12.96
N ALA A 114 -15.24 10.84 -12.83
CA ALA A 114 -15.79 12.18 -12.63
C ALA A 114 -16.44 12.75 -13.91
N GLU A 115 -15.90 12.44 -15.09
CA GLU A 115 -16.45 12.87 -16.38
C GLU A 115 -17.76 12.15 -16.75
N GLU A 116 -17.97 10.92 -16.26
CA GLU A 116 -19.21 10.17 -16.48
C GLU A 116 -20.42 10.71 -15.69
N VAL A 117 -20.18 11.46 -14.60
CA VAL A 117 -21.26 12.02 -13.75
C VAL A 117 -21.78 13.36 -14.28
N ASP A 118 -21.01 14.09 -15.10
CA ASP A 118 -21.42 15.38 -15.69
C ASP A 118 -22.19 15.23 -17.01
N SER A 119 -22.18 14.06 -17.63
CA SER A 119 -22.83 13.80 -18.93
C SER A 119 -24.30 13.34 -18.81
N GLY A 120 -24.87 13.38 -17.61
CA GLY A 120 -26.23 12.91 -17.32
C GLY A 120 -27.07 13.92 -16.55
N SER A 121 -27.29 15.13 -17.10
CA SER A 121 -28.36 16.03 -16.62
C SER A 121 -29.10 16.75 -17.75
#